data_AF-A0A0W0EY03-F1
#
_entry.id   AF-A0A0W0EY03-F1
#
_cell.length_a   1.000
_cell.length_b   1.000
_cell.length_c   1.000
_cell.angle_alpha   90.00
_cell.angle_beta   90.00
_cell.angle_gamma   90.00
#
_symmetry.space_group_name_H-M   'P 1'
#
loop_
_entity.id
_entity.type
_entity.pdbx_description
1 polymer ?
#
loop_
_entity_poly.entity_id
_entity_poly.type
_entity_poly.pdbx_seq_one_letter_code
_entity_poly.pdbx_strand_id
1 'polypeptide(L)'
;MSGPPLPAYAPVYYDETHHGKWYMQPQVMSMGNSANLMGYLLHHSTDTDGSFAICAAGGNCTLVSKRLYESIPSEHRPPLDTTDGGLAVSFMTGGSQKSIGSTIMPIVLTDANTNQKFCIKLYALVMENLLMGMFVGKEGIKFIKGEMWGGGRVTYDMDFGNGKTATIVYNWR
;
A
#
# COMPACT_ATOMS: atom_id res chain seq x y z
N MET A 1 12.49 -25.92 10.90
CA MET A 1 11.24 -25.66 10.16
C MET A 1 11.60 -24.82 8.95
N SER A 2 11.60 -25.41 7.76
CA SER A 2 11.86 -24.70 6.50
C SER A 2 10.72 -23.72 6.25
N GLY A 3 11.02 -22.42 6.14
CA GLY A 3 10.04 -21.43 5.73
C GLY A 3 9.39 -21.82 4.39
N PRO A 4 8.15 -21.38 4.14
CA PRO A 4 7.47 -21.70 2.89
C PRO A 4 8.32 -21.24 1.68
N PRO A 5 8.36 -22.01 0.59
CA PRO A 5 9.08 -21.62 -0.62
C PRO A 5 8.54 -20.26 -1.13
N LEU A 6 9.43 -19.41 -1.62
CA LEU A 6 9.07 -18.15 -2.27
C LEU A 6 8.01 -18.42 -3.37
N PRO A 7 6.89 -17.67 -3.44
CA PRO A 7 5.76 -18.07 -4.28
C PRO A 7 6.04 -17.90 -5.78
N ALA A 8 5.40 -18.77 -6.58
CA ALA A 8 5.09 -18.52 -7.98
C ALA A 8 4.51 -17.11 -8.16
N TYR A 9 4.97 -16.37 -9.20
CA TYR A 9 4.59 -14.98 -9.50
C TYR A 9 3.16 -14.63 -9.06
N ALA A 10 3.00 -13.76 -8.06
CA ALA A 10 1.69 -13.26 -7.66
C ALA A 10 1.08 -12.49 -8.85
N PRO A 11 -0.07 -12.92 -9.41
CA PRO A 11 -0.65 -12.26 -10.57
C PRO A 11 -0.98 -10.80 -10.26
N VAL A 12 -0.73 -9.91 -11.22
CA VAL A 12 -1.06 -8.49 -11.08
C VAL A 12 -2.57 -8.30 -11.31
N TYR A 13 -3.27 -7.84 -10.28
CA TYR A 13 -4.70 -7.55 -10.32
C TYR A 13 -4.97 -6.09 -10.65
N TYR A 14 -4.07 -5.20 -10.26
CA TYR A 14 -4.19 -3.77 -10.51
C TYR A 14 -2.83 -3.13 -10.74
N ASP A 15 -2.73 -2.25 -11.73
CA ASP A 15 -1.47 -1.64 -12.13
C ASP A 15 -1.67 -0.18 -12.55
N GLU A 16 -1.02 0.74 -11.82
CA GLU A 16 -1.06 2.17 -12.12
C GLU A 16 0.09 2.66 -12.99
N THR A 17 1.02 1.80 -13.41
CA THR A 17 2.20 2.18 -14.20
C THR A 17 1.85 2.96 -15.47
N HIS A 18 0.70 2.65 -16.09
CA HIS A 18 0.21 3.33 -17.30
C HIS A 18 -0.97 4.26 -17.04
N HIS A 19 -1.41 4.37 -15.80
CA HIS A 19 -2.44 5.34 -15.42
C HIS A 19 -1.71 6.66 -15.17
N GLY A 20 -2.03 7.70 -15.95
CA GLY A 20 -1.52 9.06 -15.74
C GLY A 20 -2.05 9.62 -14.42
N LYS A 21 -1.50 9.14 -13.29
CA LYS A 21 -1.96 9.45 -11.94
C LYS A 21 -1.07 10.55 -11.37
N TRP A 22 -1.71 11.63 -10.96
CA TRP A 22 -1.07 12.78 -10.31
C TRP A 22 -1.94 13.22 -9.14
N TYR A 23 -1.32 13.52 -8.01
CA TYR A 23 -2.03 14.07 -6.85
C TYR A 23 -1.92 15.59 -6.85
N MET A 24 -2.94 16.31 -7.32
CA MET A 24 -2.90 17.78 -7.34
C MET A 24 -2.90 18.41 -5.94
N GLN A 25 -3.50 17.73 -4.96
CA GLN A 25 -3.57 18.15 -3.55
C GLN A 25 -3.61 16.90 -2.66
N PRO A 26 -2.46 16.24 -2.44
CA PRO A 26 -2.43 14.98 -1.72
C PRO A 26 -2.84 15.18 -0.26
N GLN A 27 -3.82 14.39 0.19
CA GLN A 27 -4.28 14.39 1.57
C GLN A 27 -4.51 12.97 2.07
N VAL A 28 -4.22 12.77 3.36
CA VAL A 28 -4.56 11.55 4.10
C VAL A 28 -5.45 11.92 5.28
N MET A 29 -6.64 11.34 5.29
CA MET A 29 -7.67 11.59 6.30
C MET A 29 -7.65 10.46 7.34
N SER A 30 -6.54 10.38 8.09
CA SER A 30 -6.39 9.46 9.23
C SER A 30 -6.03 10.22 10.51
N MET A 31 -6.70 9.92 11.61
CA MET A 31 -6.37 10.45 12.95
C MET A 31 -5.22 9.69 13.63
N GLY A 32 -4.71 8.61 13.03
CA GLY A 32 -3.65 7.80 13.64
C GLY A 32 -2.94 6.85 12.69
N ASN A 33 -1.82 6.30 13.16
CA ASN A 33 -1.06 5.23 12.50
C ASN A 33 -1.67 3.85 12.82
N SER A 34 -2.98 3.71 12.64
CA SER A 34 -3.68 2.47 12.96
C SER A 34 -3.67 1.55 11.74
N ALA A 35 -2.82 0.52 11.79
CA ALA A 35 -2.79 -0.52 10.78
C ALA A 35 -4.17 -1.20 10.69
N ASN A 36 -4.68 -1.34 9.47
CA ASN A 36 -5.93 -2.04 9.20
C ASN A 36 -5.84 -2.97 7.99
N LEU A 37 -4.65 -3.10 7.41
CA LEU A 37 -4.30 -3.99 6.32
C LEU A 37 -2.88 -4.50 6.53
N MET A 38 -2.61 -5.71 6.05
CA MET A 38 -1.26 -6.28 5.99
C MET A 38 -0.86 -6.44 4.52
N GLY A 39 0.26 -5.82 4.14
CA GLY A 39 0.88 -5.99 2.84
C GLY A 39 2.19 -6.76 2.93
N TYR A 40 2.66 -7.24 1.79
CA TYR A 40 3.96 -7.89 1.67
C TYR A 40 4.72 -7.30 0.48
N LEU A 41 6.03 -7.13 0.63
CA LEU A 41 6.89 -6.74 -0.48
C LEU A 41 7.02 -7.91 -1.46
N LEU A 42 7.03 -7.60 -2.76
CA LEU A 42 7.30 -8.61 -3.80
C LEU A 42 8.73 -9.15 -3.70
N HIS A 43 9.68 -8.28 -3.37
CA HIS A 43 11.08 -8.60 -3.10
C HIS A 43 11.47 -7.99 -1.75
N HIS A 44 12.05 -8.80 -0.89
CA HIS A 44 12.49 -8.39 0.44
C HIS A 44 13.82 -9.08 0.78
N SER A 45 14.52 -8.54 1.77
CA SER A 45 15.70 -9.20 2.34
C SER A 45 15.35 -10.58 2.88
N THR A 46 16.31 -11.50 2.90
CA THR A 46 16.16 -12.84 3.52
C THR A 46 15.86 -12.79 5.02
N ASP A 47 16.17 -11.67 5.68
CA ASP A 47 16.02 -11.49 7.12
C ASP A 47 14.62 -11.06 7.55
N THR A 48 13.72 -10.83 6.59
CA THR A 48 12.31 -10.48 6.85
C THR A 48 11.41 -11.37 5.99
N ASP A 49 10.13 -11.45 6.34
CA ASP A 49 9.10 -12.07 5.49
C ASP A 49 8.46 -11.06 4.52
N GLY A 50 9.04 -9.85 4.45
CA GLY A 50 8.56 -8.74 3.64
C GLY A 50 7.24 -8.13 4.11
N SER A 51 6.68 -8.55 5.25
CA SER A 51 5.41 -8.03 5.75
C SER A 51 5.52 -6.58 6.23
N PHE A 52 4.47 -5.79 6.01
CA PHE A 52 4.36 -4.43 6.53
C PHE A 52 2.92 -4.00 6.75
N ALA A 53 2.73 -3.14 7.75
CA ALA A 53 1.44 -2.56 8.06
C ALA A 53 1.03 -1.48 7.05
N ILE A 54 -0.24 -1.53 6.65
CA ILE A 54 -0.89 -0.53 5.83
C ILE A 54 -2.04 0.08 6.61
N CYS A 55 -2.19 1.40 6.51
CA CYS A 55 -3.36 2.13 6.96
C CYS A 55 -4.17 2.61 5.74
N ALA A 56 -5.26 1.92 5.42
CA ALA A 56 -6.27 2.38 4.48
C ALA A 56 -7.21 3.38 5.18
N ALA A 57 -7.13 4.64 4.79
CA ALA A 57 -7.85 5.75 5.41
C ALA A 57 -8.59 6.60 4.35
N GLY A 58 -9.34 7.61 4.79
CA GLY A 58 -9.87 8.59 3.83
C GLY A 58 -8.74 9.39 3.16
N GLY A 59 -9.09 10.23 2.19
CA GLY A 59 -8.11 11.00 1.41
C GLY A 59 -7.80 10.37 0.06
N ASN A 60 -7.01 11.10 -0.73
CA ASN A 60 -6.92 10.92 -2.17
C ASN A 60 -5.55 10.43 -2.65
N CYS A 61 -4.61 10.17 -1.73
CA CYS A 61 -3.24 9.79 -2.08
C CYS A 61 -2.76 8.53 -1.35
N THR A 62 -1.78 7.87 -1.97
CA THR A 62 -1.04 6.77 -1.39
C THR A 62 0.33 7.27 -0.97
N LEU A 63 0.75 6.93 0.24
CA LEU A 63 2.05 7.31 0.80
C LEU A 63 2.83 6.07 1.19
N VAL A 64 4.13 6.05 0.96
CA VAL A 64 5.03 5.00 1.44
C VAL A 64 6.16 5.63 2.23
N SER A 65 6.54 5.01 3.34
CA SER A 65 7.70 5.47 4.11
C SER A 65 8.99 5.18 3.34
N LYS A 66 9.93 6.12 3.39
CA LYS A 66 11.28 5.91 2.85
C LYS A 66 11.93 4.64 3.40
N ARG A 67 11.76 4.35 4.69
CA ARG A 67 12.27 3.13 5.32
C ARG A 67 11.75 1.85 4.66
N LEU A 68 10.45 1.78 4.35
CA LEU A 68 9.87 0.62 3.67
C LEU A 68 10.32 0.56 2.20
N TYR A 69 10.42 1.72 1.53
CA TYR A 69 10.92 1.78 0.16
C TYR A 69 12.38 1.30 0.06
N GLU A 70 13.24 1.73 1.00
CA GLU A 70 14.66 1.37 1.04
C GLU A 70 14.91 -0.05 1.55
N SER A 71 13.94 -0.70 2.21
CA SER A 71 14.07 -2.11 2.61
C SER A 71 13.95 -3.09 1.43
N ILE A 72 13.45 -2.62 0.27
CA ILE A 72 13.48 -3.39 -0.97
C ILE A 72 14.95 -3.46 -1.45
N PRO A 73 15.47 -4.66 -1.80
CA PRO A 73 16.79 -4.81 -2.41
C PRO A 73 16.97 -3.88 -3.62
N SER A 74 18.14 -3.26 -3.74
CA SER A 74 18.42 -2.21 -4.73
C SER A 74 18.10 -2.61 -6.18
N GLU A 75 18.37 -3.86 -6.53
CA GLU A 75 18.16 -4.48 -7.85
C GLU A 75 16.68 -4.68 -8.19
N HIS A 76 15.81 -4.65 -7.19
CA HIS A 76 14.36 -4.82 -7.32
C HIS A 76 13.57 -3.58 -6.94
N ARG A 77 14.25 -2.54 -6.43
CA ARG A 77 13.62 -1.32 -5.94
C ARG A 77 13.07 -0.52 -7.13
N PRO A 78 11.78 -0.16 -7.12
CA PRO A 78 11.23 0.71 -8.14
C PRO A 78 11.96 2.07 -8.18
N PRO A 79 12.11 2.71 -9.35
CA PRO A 79 12.76 4.01 -9.44
C PRO A 79 11.97 5.07 -8.65
N LEU A 80 12.72 6.00 -8.05
CA LEU A 80 12.17 7.19 -7.40
C LEU A 80 12.18 8.34 -8.41
N ASP A 81 11.01 8.88 -8.74
CA ASP A 81 10.89 10.10 -9.51
C ASP A 81 10.90 11.30 -8.56
N THR A 82 11.92 12.14 -8.66
CA THR A 82 12.08 13.32 -7.81
C THR A 82 11.31 14.54 -8.32
N THR A 83 10.63 14.45 -9.46
CA THR A 83 9.85 15.56 -10.05
C THR A 83 8.72 16.00 -9.11
N ASP A 84 8.13 15.04 -8.37
CA ASP A 84 7.14 15.29 -7.31
C ASP A 84 7.76 15.62 -5.95
N GLY A 85 9.08 15.82 -5.88
CA GLY A 85 9.79 16.19 -4.67
C GLY A 85 9.31 17.54 -4.14
N GLY A 86 9.06 17.62 -2.84
CA GLY A 86 8.59 18.84 -2.18
C GLY A 86 7.07 19.04 -2.21
N LEU A 87 6.31 18.15 -2.86
CA LEU A 87 4.85 18.19 -2.85
C LEU A 87 4.33 18.03 -1.42
N ALA A 88 3.54 19.01 -0.96
CA ALA A 88 3.02 19.03 0.40
C ALA A 88 1.80 18.12 0.53
N VAL A 89 1.89 17.15 1.43
CA VAL A 89 0.80 16.23 1.79
C VAL A 89 0.17 16.69 3.10
N SER A 90 -1.14 16.92 3.08
CA SER A 90 -1.91 17.32 4.25
C SER A 90 -2.41 16.10 5.04
N PHE A 91 -2.29 16.15 6.35
CA PHE A 91 -2.80 15.13 7.27
C PHE A 91 -3.98 15.68 8.07
N MET A 92 -4.95 14.83 8.41
CA MET A 92 -6.13 15.22 9.21
C MET A 92 -5.77 15.88 10.56
N THR A 93 -4.61 15.55 11.13
CA THR A 93 -4.12 16.11 12.40
C THR A 93 -3.66 17.57 12.29
N GLY A 94 -3.79 18.20 11.11
CA GLY A 94 -3.46 19.61 10.87
C GLY A 94 -2.01 19.85 10.46
N GLY A 95 -1.17 18.80 10.41
CA GLY A 95 0.20 18.87 9.91
C GLY A 95 0.30 18.66 8.40
N SER A 96 1.41 19.11 7.81
CA SER A 96 1.81 18.72 6.46
C SER A 96 3.23 18.19 6.45
N GLN A 97 3.51 17.26 5.54
CA GLN A 97 4.87 16.78 5.26
C GLN A 97 5.13 16.85 3.76
N LYS A 98 6.39 17.02 3.38
CA LYS A 98 6.80 17.03 1.98
C LYS A 98 7.22 15.62 1.54
N SER A 99 6.79 15.21 0.36
CA SER A 99 7.33 14.04 -0.32
C SER A 99 8.78 14.30 -0.74
N ILE A 100 9.58 13.23 -0.83
CA ILE A 100 10.91 13.28 -1.46
C ILE A 100 10.84 12.93 -2.96
N GLY A 101 9.72 12.39 -3.40
CA GLY A 101 9.45 11.98 -4.78
C GLY A 101 8.26 11.04 -4.82
N SER A 102 8.05 10.42 -5.98
CA SER A 102 6.99 9.45 -6.23
C SER A 102 7.56 8.15 -6.81
N THR A 103 6.80 7.06 -6.71
CA THR A 103 7.18 5.77 -7.27
C THR A 103 5.96 4.89 -7.54
N ILE A 104 6.14 3.83 -8.32
CA ILE A 104 5.15 2.76 -8.47
C ILE A 104 5.52 1.65 -7.48
N MET A 105 4.81 1.60 -6.35
CA MET A 105 5.05 0.65 -5.28
C MET A 105 4.25 -0.65 -5.51
N PRO A 106 4.92 -1.79 -5.75
CA PRO A 106 4.26 -3.09 -5.80
C PRO A 106 3.97 -3.59 -4.38
N ILE A 107 2.75 -4.05 -4.16
CA ILE A 107 2.29 -4.62 -2.90
C ILE A 107 1.67 -5.97 -3.20
N VAL A 108 2.07 -6.99 -2.45
CA VAL A 108 1.43 -8.30 -2.45
C VAL A 108 0.40 -8.34 -1.32
N LEU A 109 -0.79 -8.78 -1.67
CA LEU A 109 -1.92 -8.98 -0.77
C LEU A 109 -2.36 -10.44 -0.86
N THR A 110 -3.06 -10.91 0.17
CA THR A 110 -3.57 -12.29 0.23
C THR A 110 -5.08 -12.25 0.28
N ASP A 111 -5.73 -12.93 -0.65
CA ASP A 111 -7.17 -13.14 -0.61
C ASP A 111 -7.52 -14.13 0.50
N ALA A 112 -8.34 -13.70 1.45
CA ALA A 112 -8.78 -14.46 2.60
C ALA A 112 -9.67 -15.65 2.22
N ASN A 113 -10.36 -15.60 1.08
CA ASN A 113 -11.25 -16.68 0.64
C ASN A 113 -10.47 -17.84 0.01
N THR A 114 -9.41 -17.53 -0.74
CA THR A 114 -8.67 -18.50 -1.56
C THR A 114 -7.25 -18.78 -1.05
N ASN A 115 -6.76 -17.98 -0.10
CA ASN A 115 -5.35 -17.92 0.31
C ASN A 115 -4.36 -17.63 -0.83
N GLN A 116 -4.85 -17.19 -2.00
CA GLN A 116 -3.99 -16.83 -3.12
C GLN A 116 -3.40 -15.44 -2.91
N LYS A 117 -2.10 -15.32 -3.19
CA LYS A 117 -1.40 -14.04 -3.23
C LYS A 117 -1.62 -13.38 -4.59
N PHE A 118 -1.84 -12.07 -4.58
CA PHE A 118 -1.93 -11.25 -5.79
C PHE A 118 -1.18 -9.94 -5.59
N CYS A 119 -0.78 -9.30 -6.69
CA CYS A 119 -0.04 -8.04 -6.65
C CYS A 119 -0.93 -6.88 -7.13
N ILE A 120 -0.82 -5.75 -6.42
CA ILE A 120 -1.27 -4.45 -6.90
C ILE A 120 -0.08 -3.51 -7.00
N LYS A 121 -0.03 -2.66 -8.02
CA LYS A 121 0.98 -1.62 -8.16
C LYS A 121 0.33 -0.26 -8.06
N LEU A 122 0.71 0.49 -7.04
CA LEU A 122 0.13 1.79 -6.73
C LEU A 122 1.16 2.89 -6.93
N TYR A 123 0.76 3.98 -7.57
CA TYR A 123 1.47 5.24 -7.52
C TYR A 123 1.45 5.76 -6.08
N ALA A 124 2.62 6.00 -5.51
CA ALA A 124 2.79 6.39 -4.12
C ALA A 124 3.80 7.54 -4.00
N LEU A 125 3.49 8.51 -3.14
CA LEU A 125 4.44 9.52 -2.71
C LEU A 125 5.35 8.92 -1.64
N VAL A 126 6.66 9.07 -1.81
CA VAL A 126 7.64 8.61 -0.83
C VAL A 126 7.85 9.72 0.20
N MET A 127 7.75 9.35 1.48
CA MET A 127 7.77 10.28 2.60
C MET A 127 8.97 9.99 3.51
N GLU A 128 9.74 11.02 3.86
CA GLU A 128 10.95 10.87 4.68
C GLU A 128 10.63 10.30 6.08
N ASN A 129 9.64 10.86 6.77
CA ASN A 129 9.37 10.59 8.20
C ASN A 129 7.96 10.03 8.45
N LEU A 130 7.49 9.14 7.56
CA LEU A 130 6.21 8.46 7.75
C LEU A 130 6.37 7.31 8.77
N LEU A 131 5.61 7.39 9.87
CA LEU A 131 5.66 6.41 10.97
C LEU A 131 5.00 5.07 10.62
N MET A 132 4.11 5.07 9.65
CA MET A 132 3.47 3.86 9.10
C MET A 132 4.26 3.38 7.88
N GLY A 133 4.28 2.07 7.63
CA GLY A 133 4.88 1.52 6.41
C GLY A 133 4.28 2.14 5.16
N MET A 134 2.95 2.19 5.10
CA MET A 134 2.20 2.75 3.99
C MET A 134 0.82 3.29 4.42
N PHE A 135 0.39 4.39 3.79
CA PHE A 135 -1.00 4.85 3.81
C PHE A 135 -1.61 4.69 2.43
N VAL A 136 -2.89 4.31 2.40
CA VAL A 136 -3.67 4.16 1.18
C VAL A 136 -4.94 4.99 1.31
N GLY A 137 -5.03 6.09 0.56
CA GLY A 137 -6.22 6.94 0.49
C GLY A 137 -7.34 6.28 -0.31
N LYS A 138 -8.45 5.94 0.35
CA LYS A 138 -9.58 5.22 -0.24
C LYS A 138 -10.30 6.00 -1.34
N GLU A 139 -10.25 7.33 -1.36
CA GLU A 139 -10.89 8.12 -2.45
C GLU A 139 -10.15 7.95 -3.78
N GLY A 140 -8.84 7.69 -3.72
CA GLY A 140 -8.00 7.43 -4.90
C GLY A 140 -8.07 5.98 -5.39
N ILE A 141 -8.67 5.08 -4.59
CA ILE A 141 -8.68 3.64 -4.83
C ILE A 141 -10.11 3.13 -5.02
N LYS A 142 -10.57 3.14 -6.27
CA LYS A 142 -11.94 2.75 -6.64
C LYS A 142 -12.22 1.25 -6.61
N PHE A 143 -11.18 0.42 -6.45
CA PHE A 143 -11.33 -1.03 -6.39
C PHE A 143 -11.76 -1.52 -5.00
N ILE A 144 -11.67 -0.72 -3.94
CA ILE A 144 -12.28 -1.07 -2.65
C ILE A 144 -13.78 -0.78 -2.75
N LYS A 145 -14.61 -1.82 -2.67
CA LYS A 145 -16.08 -1.74 -2.81
C LYS A 145 -16.83 -1.87 -1.48
N GLY A 146 -16.28 -2.64 -0.56
CA GLY A 146 -16.88 -2.90 0.75
C GLY A 146 -15.84 -2.81 1.85
N GLU A 147 -16.28 -2.36 3.02
CA GLU A 147 -15.50 -2.29 4.25
C GLU A 147 -16.41 -2.61 5.43
N MET A 148 -16.02 -3.58 6.25
CA MET A 148 -16.72 -3.95 7.48
C MET A 148 -15.77 -3.96 8.65
N TRP A 149 -16.17 -3.27 9.73
CA TRP A 149 -15.46 -3.22 11.01
C TRP A 149 -16.27 -3.97 12.05
N GLY A 150 -15.66 -4.92 12.77
CA GLY A 150 -16.34 -5.59 13.87
C GLY A 150 -15.48 -6.66 14.54
N GLY A 151 -15.61 -6.79 15.87
CA GLY A 151 -14.98 -7.87 16.63
C GLY A 151 -13.45 -7.93 16.55
N GLY A 152 -12.76 -6.79 16.44
CA GLY A 152 -11.30 -6.74 16.29
C GLY A 152 -10.81 -7.07 14.87
N ARG A 153 -11.69 -6.98 13.87
CA ARG A 153 -11.41 -7.38 12.49
C ARG A 153 -11.92 -6.35 11.49
N VAL A 154 -11.09 -6.02 10.49
CA VAL A 154 -11.52 -5.30 9.28
C VAL A 154 -11.59 -6.30 8.14
N THR A 155 -12.67 -6.25 7.37
CA THR A 155 -12.79 -6.93 6.09
C THR A 155 -12.91 -5.89 4.98
N TYR A 156 -12.14 -6.06 3.91
CA TYR A 156 -12.23 -5.28 2.68
C TYR A 156 -12.65 -6.18 1.52
N ASP A 157 -13.68 -5.76 0.79
CA ASP A 157 -14.05 -6.38 -0.48
C ASP A 157 -13.49 -5.54 -1.62
N MET A 158 -12.67 -6.17 -2.46
CA MET A 158 -12.01 -5.54 -3.58
C MET A 158 -12.51 -6.10 -4.91
N ASP A 159 -12.80 -5.22 -5.85
CA ASP A 159 -13.16 -5.52 -7.23
C ASP A 159 -12.27 -4.71 -8.17
N PHE A 160 -11.41 -5.43 -8.88
CA PHE A 160 -10.44 -4.88 -9.81
C PHE A 160 -10.96 -4.90 -11.27
N GLY A 161 -12.21 -5.31 -11.49
CA GLY A 161 -12.81 -5.50 -12.80
C GLY A 161 -12.39 -6.82 -13.46
N ASN A 162 -12.99 -7.13 -14.62
CA ASN A 162 -12.72 -8.33 -15.42
C ASN A 162 -12.82 -9.65 -14.62
N GLY A 163 -13.73 -9.70 -13.65
CA GLY A 163 -13.94 -10.86 -12.78
C GLY A 163 -12.86 -11.05 -11.69
N LYS A 164 -11.89 -10.14 -11.56
CA LYS A 164 -10.88 -10.19 -10.50
C LYS A 164 -11.41 -9.54 -9.23
N THR A 165 -11.78 -10.36 -8.26
CA THR A 165 -12.19 -9.91 -6.93
C THR A 165 -11.28 -10.54 -5.86
N ALA A 166 -11.23 -9.91 -4.69
CA ALA A 166 -10.54 -10.45 -3.52
C ALA A 166 -11.20 -9.94 -2.25
N THR A 167 -11.22 -10.76 -1.20
CA THR A 167 -11.58 -10.31 0.14
C THR A 167 -10.32 -10.29 1.00
N ILE A 168 -10.04 -9.17 1.67
CA ILE A 168 -8.90 -9.09 2.59
C ILE A 168 -9.42 -8.98 4.01
N VAL A 169 -8.84 -9.78 4.89
CA VAL A 169 -9.16 -9.77 6.32
C VAL A 169 -7.93 -9.37 7.10
N TYR A 170 -8.08 -8.36 7.96
CA TYR A 170 -7.08 -7.94 8.93
C TYR A 170 -7.65 -8.05 10.33
N ASN A 171 -6.92 -8.69 11.24
CA ASN A 171 -7.30 -8.79 12.64
C ASN A 171 -6.38 -7.87 13.45
N TRP A 172 -6.94 -6.83 14.08
CA TRP A 172 -6.22 -6.02 15.04
C TRP A 172 -6.46 -6.60 16.44
N ARG A 173 -5.40 -7.14 17.05
CA ARG A 173 -5.41 -7.57 18.45
C ARG A 173 -5.01 -6.41 19.35
#